data_AF-A0A7W0UKU1-F1
#
_entry.id   AF-A0A7W0UKU1-F1
#
_cell.length_a   1.000
_cell.length_b   1.000
_cell.length_c   1.000
_cell.angle_alpha   90.00
_cell.angle_beta   90.00
_cell.angle_gamma   90.00
#
_symmetry.space_group_name_H-M   'P 1'
#
loop_
_entity.id
_entity.type
_entity.pdbx_description
1 polymer ?
#
loop_
_entity_poly.entity_id
_entity_poly.type
_entity_poly.pdbx_seq_one_letter_code
_entity_poly.pdbx_strand_id
1 'polypeptide(L)'
;MAQTVIKNPILNSPFEEPTRHFRFSDDGITDEIVEARRVSSYFMPVPASKTKGKQAAFDTEWTRDRVEENVTINRIRFHVGRWRLNGRPGVTATSRRLLEYWADPERENKLFFCQIEALETVIYITEVAKKDGAAWIENNLRDFNQASGSLQQWRQFSSLQHHCSCPQQRKGPDDQAKCEKRGHRGKDVDWARNPTREIAKATH
;
A
#
# COMPACT_ATOMS: atom_id res chain seq x y z
N MET A 1 -10.13 13.16 -27.96
CA MET A 1 -9.38 11.89 -27.99
C MET A 1 -10.37 10.76 -28.26
N ALA A 2 -10.07 9.86 -29.20
CA ALA A 2 -10.95 8.73 -29.50
C ALA A 2 -10.92 7.73 -28.35
N GLN A 3 -12.07 7.49 -27.72
CA GLN A 3 -12.20 6.49 -26.66
C GLN A 3 -11.97 5.10 -27.27
N THR A 4 -10.88 4.44 -26.92
CA THR A 4 -10.63 3.06 -27.34
C THR A 4 -11.68 2.15 -26.70
N VAL A 5 -12.58 1.61 -27.53
CA VAL A 5 -13.68 0.76 -27.05
C VAL A 5 -13.19 -0.68 -26.92
N ILE A 6 -12.83 -1.08 -25.70
CA ILE A 6 -12.48 -2.47 -25.38
C ILE A 6 -13.77 -3.29 -25.29
N LYS A 7 -13.98 -4.19 -26.24
CA LYS A 7 -15.19 -5.02 -26.31
C LYS A 7 -15.29 -6.05 -25.19
N ASN A 8 -14.16 -6.65 -24.81
CA ASN A 8 -14.08 -7.59 -23.69
C ASN A 8 -12.88 -7.20 -22.79
N PRO A 9 -13.12 -6.67 -21.58
CA PRO A 9 -12.05 -6.27 -20.67
C PRO A 9 -11.37 -7.45 -19.95
N ILE A 10 -11.93 -8.67 -20.01
CA ILE A 10 -11.42 -9.84 -19.29
C ILE A 10 -10.59 -10.72 -20.22
N LEU A 11 -9.26 -10.75 -19.99
CA LEU A 11 -8.31 -11.51 -20.79
C LEU A 11 -7.88 -12.86 -20.19
N ASN A 12 -7.82 -12.97 -18.85
CA ASN A 12 -7.24 -14.13 -18.17
C ASN A 12 -8.28 -14.86 -17.31
N SER A 13 -8.06 -16.15 -17.11
CA SER A 13 -8.77 -16.94 -16.11
C SER A 13 -8.37 -16.50 -14.69
N PRO A 14 -9.29 -16.50 -13.71
CA PRO A 14 -8.94 -16.22 -12.31
C PRO A 14 -8.19 -17.39 -11.63
N PHE A 15 -8.18 -18.57 -12.24
CA PHE A 15 -7.60 -19.80 -11.67
C PHE A 15 -6.19 -20.11 -12.17
N GLU A 16 -5.77 -19.49 -13.26
CA GLU A 16 -4.46 -19.73 -13.88
C GLU A 16 -3.56 -18.50 -13.74
N GLU A 17 -2.26 -18.69 -14.02
CA GLU A 17 -1.33 -17.56 -14.03
C GLU A 17 -1.71 -16.57 -15.15
N PRO A 18 -1.78 -15.26 -14.87
CA PRO A 18 -2.08 -14.27 -15.89
C PRO A 18 -0.99 -14.23 -16.97
N THR A 19 -1.36 -14.55 -18.20
CA THR A 19 -0.43 -14.57 -19.35
C THR A 19 -0.57 -13.34 -20.24
N ARG A 20 -1.65 -12.57 -20.10
CA ARG A 20 -1.95 -11.43 -21.00
C ARG A 20 -2.31 -10.17 -20.25
N HIS A 21 -2.01 -9.01 -20.83
CA HIS A 21 -2.52 -7.73 -20.35
C HIS A 21 -2.64 -6.72 -21.49
N PHE A 22 -3.51 -5.72 -21.33
CA PHE A 22 -3.56 -4.57 -22.23
C PHE A 22 -2.34 -3.68 -22.02
N ARG A 23 -1.73 -3.20 -23.12
CA ARG A 23 -0.60 -2.28 -23.06
C ARG A 23 -1.06 -0.93 -22.49
N PHE A 24 -0.25 -0.40 -21.59
CA PHE A 24 -0.43 0.95 -21.05
C PHE A 24 0.44 1.93 -21.86
N SER A 25 -0.17 2.99 -22.36
CA SER A 25 0.48 4.09 -23.10
C SER A 25 0.35 5.40 -22.34
N ASP A 26 1.02 6.45 -22.83
CA ASP A 26 1.02 7.81 -22.22
C ASP A 26 -0.37 8.47 -22.17
N ASP A 27 -1.34 7.92 -22.90
CA ASP A 27 -2.73 8.39 -22.97
C ASP A 27 -3.73 7.45 -22.27
N GLY A 28 -3.25 6.34 -21.68
CA GLY A 28 -4.07 5.37 -20.93
C GLY A 28 -4.00 3.93 -21.46
N ILE A 29 -5.05 3.16 -21.18
CA ILE A 29 -5.15 1.74 -21.57
C ILE A 29 -5.47 1.65 -23.07
N THR A 30 -4.65 0.90 -23.80
CA THR A 30 -4.86 0.61 -25.23
C THR A 30 -5.63 -0.71 -25.43
N ASP A 31 -6.09 -0.97 -26.64
CA ASP A 31 -6.67 -2.26 -27.06
C ASP A 31 -5.60 -3.29 -27.44
N GLU A 32 -4.33 -2.90 -27.43
CA GLU A 32 -3.21 -3.78 -27.76
C GLU A 32 -2.96 -4.78 -26.63
N ILE A 33 -2.96 -6.07 -26.95
CA ILE A 33 -2.72 -7.16 -25.99
C ILE A 33 -1.25 -7.55 -26.03
N VAL A 34 -0.63 -7.62 -24.85
CA VAL A 34 0.73 -8.10 -24.65
C VAL A 34 0.66 -9.50 -24.04
N GLU A 35 1.29 -10.48 -24.70
CA GLU A 35 1.40 -11.89 -24.29
C GLU A 35 2.50 -12.08 -23.23
N ALA A 36 2.36 -11.38 -22.11
CA ALA A 36 3.16 -11.61 -20.91
C ALA A 36 2.38 -11.24 -19.66
N ARG A 37 2.81 -11.79 -18.51
CA ARG A 37 2.36 -11.33 -17.20
C ARG A 37 2.79 -9.87 -16.99
N ARG A 38 1.86 -9.03 -16.52
CA ARG A 38 2.13 -7.61 -16.26
C ARG A 38 3.18 -7.43 -15.16
N VAL A 39 4.20 -6.62 -15.45
CA VAL A 39 5.22 -6.18 -14.49
C VAL A 39 4.55 -5.34 -13.39
N SER A 40 4.94 -5.55 -12.13
CA SER A 40 4.43 -4.75 -11.01
C SER A 40 5.03 -3.35 -11.07
N SER A 41 4.19 -2.32 -11.10
CA SER A 41 4.58 -0.91 -11.01
C SER A 41 3.59 -0.14 -10.13
N TYR A 42 4.03 0.98 -9.56
CA TYR A 42 3.18 1.90 -8.81
C TYR A 42 3.14 3.26 -9.51
N PHE A 43 2.03 3.96 -9.31
CA PHE A 43 1.81 5.30 -9.87
C PHE A 43 2.12 6.33 -8.78
N MET A 44 3.05 7.24 -9.05
CA MET A 44 3.34 8.38 -8.19
C MET A 44 2.51 9.60 -8.63
N PRO A 45 1.51 10.02 -7.85
CA PRO A 45 0.81 11.27 -8.14
C PRO A 45 1.74 12.44 -7.79
N VAL A 46 2.29 13.09 -8.82
CA VAL A 46 3.03 14.35 -8.63
C VAL A 46 2.00 15.48 -8.52
N PRO A 47 1.98 16.25 -7.42
CA PRO A 47 1.07 17.38 -7.31
C PRO A 47 1.44 18.45 -8.35
N ALA A 48 0.47 18.87 -9.16
CA ALA A 48 0.66 20.00 -10.07
C ALA A 48 1.12 21.24 -9.28
N SER A 49 2.08 21.99 -9.81
CA SER A 49 2.57 23.22 -9.17
C SER A 49 1.39 24.17 -8.92
N LYS A 50 1.21 24.63 -7.68
CA LYS A 50 0.15 25.58 -7.29
C LYS A 50 0.43 26.97 -7.86
N THR A 51 0.34 27.14 -9.18
CA THR A 51 0.31 28.47 -9.78
C THR A 51 -1.12 28.99 -9.64
N LYS A 52 -1.28 30.05 -8.84
CA LYS A 52 -2.58 30.68 -8.56
C LYS A 52 -3.23 31.16 -9.85
N GLY A 53 -4.30 30.49 -10.27
CA GLY A 53 -5.21 31.00 -11.28
C GLY A 53 -5.83 29.90 -12.13
N LYS A 54 -7.12 29.66 -11.89
CA LYS A 54 -8.00 28.64 -12.50
C LYS A 54 -7.94 27.29 -11.80
N GLN A 55 -9.12 26.86 -11.38
CA GLN A 55 -9.44 25.58 -10.76
C GLN A 55 -8.72 24.47 -11.54
N ALA A 56 -7.74 23.82 -10.91
CA ALA A 56 -7.04 22.70 -11.49
C ALA A 56 -8.07 21.62 -11.80
N ALA A 57 -8.39 21.46 -13.08
CA ALA A 57 -8.93 20.20 -13.55
C ALA A 57 -7.92 19.13 -13.14
N PHE A 58 -8.40 18.02 -12.58
CA PHE A 58 -7.59 16.81 -12.41
C PHE A 58 -7.31 16.27 -13.82
N ASP A 59 -6.41 16.94 -14.54
CA ASP A 59 -5.96 16.45 -15.83
C ASP A 59 -5.13 15.21 -15.54
N THR A 60 -5.77 14.07 -15.77
CA THR A 60 -5.23 12.74 -15.49
C THR A 60 -4.30 12.39 -16.63
N GLU A 61 -3.34 13.27 -16.95
CA GLU A 61 -2.32 13.00 -17.95
C GLU A 61 -1.51 11.79 -17.49
N TRP A 62 -1.57 10.72 -18.28
CA TRP A 62 -0.99 9.41 -18.04
C TRP A 62 0.50 9.41 -18.38
N THR A 63 1.27 10.39 -17.93
CA THR A 63 2.67 10.55 -18.34
C THR A 63 3.56 9.41 -17.80
N ARG A 64 4.40 8.80 -18.65
CA ARG A 64 5.46 7.81 -18.29
C ARG A 64 6.29 8.19 -17.06
N ASP A 65 6.51 9.47 -16.81
CA ASP A 65 7.26 10.00 -15.65
C ASP A 65 6.64 9.66 -14.28
N ARG A 66 5.44 9.04 -14.26
CA ARG A 66 4.68 8.70 -13.05
C ARG A 66 4.69 7.21 -12.72
N VAL A 67 5.28 6.35 -13.55
CA VAL A 67 5.25 4.89 -13.38
C VAL A 67 6.60 4.39 -12.94
N GLU A 68 6.70 3.91 -11.70
CA GLU A 68 7.93 3.31 -11.18
C GLU A 68 7.73 1.81 -10.94
N GLU A 69 8.66 1.00 -11.47
CA GLU A 69 8.62 -0.45 -11.31
C GLU A 69 8.89 -0.86 -9.86
N ASN A 70 8.10 -1.80 -9.36
CA ASN A 70 8.36 -2.40 -8.07
C ASN A 70 9.38 -3.54 -8.23
N VAL A 71 10.66 -3.15 -8.30
CA VAL A 71 11.81 -4.07 -8.47
C VAL A 71 11.79 -5.21 -7.45
N THR A 72 11.51 -4.89 -6.18
CA THR A 72 11.43 -5.86 -5.09
C THR A 72 10.34 -6.90 -5.33
N ILE A 73 9.11 -6.47 -5.62
CA ILE A 73 7.98 -7.39 -5.88
C ILE A 73 8.24 -8.23 -7.12
N ASN A 74 8.73 -7.64 -8.21
CA ASN A 74 9.03 -8.38 -9.44
C ASN A 74 10.09 -9.45 -9.21
N ARG A 75 11.12 -9.13 -8.43
CA ARG A 75 12.16 -10.09 -8.05
C ARG A 75 11.61 -11.22 -7.18
N ILE A 76 10.76 -10.92 -6.19
CA ILE A 76 10.09 -11.96 -5.37
C ILE A 76 9.26 -12.88 -6.27
N ARG A 77 8.43 -12.33 -7.16
CA ARG A 77 7.61 -13.12 -8.10
C ARG A 77 8.47 -14.04 -8.97
N PHE A 78 9.60 -13.55 -9.48
CA PHE A 78 10.53 -14.36 -10.24
C PHE A 78 11.07 -15.55 -9.44
N HIS A 79 11.53 -15.32 -8.20
CA HIS A 79 12.03 -16.39 -7.33
C HIS A 79 10.95 -17.43 -7.00
N VAL A 80 9.76 -16.98 -6.62
CA VAL A 80 8.63 -17.88 -6.30
C VAL A 80 8.18 -18.66 -7.53
N GLY A 81 8.10 -18.01 -8.70
CA GLY A 81 7.75 -18.66 -9.97
C GLY A 81 8.76 -19.75 -10.35
N ARG A 82 10.06 -19.43 -10.30
CA ARG A 82 11.14 -20.40 -10.54
C ARG A 82 11.07 -21.58 -9.57
N TRP A 83 10.87 -21.31 -8.29
CA TRP A 83 10.75 -22.33 -7.26
C TRP A 83 9.52 -23.23 -7.46
N ARG A 84 8.39 -22.67 -7.90
CA ARG A 84 7.16 -23.40 -8.24
C ARG A 84 7.36 -24.33 -9.43
N LEU A 85 7.99 -23.85 -10.50
CA LEU A 85 8.32 -24.64 -11.69
C LEU A 85 9.22 -25.83 -11.37
N ASN A 86 10.09 -25.69 -10.37
CA ASN A 86 10.96 -26.76 -9.89
C ASN A 86 10.27 -27.76 -8.94
N GLY A 87 8.95 -27.71 -8.79
CA GLY A 87 8.20 -28.63 -7.93
C GLY A 87 8.26 -28.29 -6.44
N ARG A 88 8.50 -27.02 -6.11
CA ARG A 88 8.49 -26.49 -4.73
C ARG A 88 9.47 -27.23 -3.78
N PRO A 89 10.77 -27.33 -4.11
CA PRO A 89 11.74 -28.00 -3.27
C PRO A 89 11.94 -27.28 -1.92
N GLY A 90 12.34 -28.03 -0.89
CA GLY A 90 12.74 -27.46 0.40
C GLY A 90 11.62 -27.13 1.40
N VAL A 91 10.35 -27.37 1.05
CA VAL A 91 9.20 -27.26 1.98
C VAL A 91 9.07 -28.45 2.91
N THR A 92 8.45 -28.21 4.06
CA THR A 92 8.03 -29.23 5.01
C THR A 92 6.97 -30.17 4.41
N ALA A 93 6.85 -31.38 4.97
CA ALA A 93 5.86 -32.36 4.52
C ALA A 93 4.42 -31.85 4.66
N THR A 94 4.13 -31.12 5.74
CA THR A 94 2.81 -30.53 5.97
C THR A 94 2.49 -29.47 4.91
N SER A 95 3.39 -28.52 4.68
CA SER A 95 3.21 -27.47 3.67
C SER A 95 3.08 -28.06 2.26
N ARG A 96 3.84 -29.11 1.93
CA ARG A 96 3.68 -29.85 0.66
C ARG A 96 2.28 -30.40 0.49
N ARG A 97 1.77 -31.14 1.49
CA ARG A 97 0.44 -31.75 1.43
C ARG A 97 -0.67 -30.69 1.30
N LEU A 98 -0.53 -29.55 1.99
CA LEU A 98 -1.48 -28.45 1.87
C LEU A 98 -1.46 -27.84 0.46
N LEU A 99 -0.28 -27.60 -0.10
CA LEU A 99 -0.14 -27.04 -1.45
C LEU A 99 -0.67 -27.99 -2.53
N GLU A 100 -0.44 -29.30 -2.39
CA GLU A 100 -1.02 -30.32 -3.28
C GLU A 100 -2.55 -30.32 -3.20
N TYR A 101 -3.12 -30.29 -2.00
CA TYR A 101 -4.57 -30.23 -1.81
C TYR A 101 -5.20 -28.93 -2.36
N TRP A 102 -4.53 -27.79 -2.19
CA TRP A 102 -5.04 -26.50 -2.67
C TRP A 102 -4.89 -26.30 -4.18
N ALA A 103 -3.88 -26.93 -4.79
CA ALA A 103 -3.63 -26.86 -6.23
C ALA A 103 -4.39 -27.94 -7.03
N ASP A 104 -5.16 -28.80 -6.36
CA ASP A 104 -5.94 -29.85 -7.01
C ASP A 104 -7.03 -29.27 -7.94
N PRO A 105 -6.98 -29.52 -9.26
CA PRO A 105 -7.98 -29.03 -10.20
C PRO A 105 -9.35 -29.67 -10.01
N GLU A 106 -9.47 -30.82 -9.33
CA GLU A 106 -10.74 -31.51 -9.08
C GLU A 106 -11.42 -31.05 -7.79
N ARG A 107 -10.81 -30.12 -7.04
CA ARG A 107 -11.38 -29.58 -5.82
C ARG A 107 -12.66 -28.79 -6.12
N GLU A 108 -13.72 -29.09 -5.38
CA GLU A 108 -15.03 -28.43 -5.49
C GLU A 108 -14.93 -26.89 -5.38
N ASN A 109 -14.21 -26.41 -4.37
CA ASN A 109 -14.02 -24.98 -4.10
C ASN A 109 -12.65 -24.48 -4.55
N LYS A 110 -12.38 -24.45 -5.86
CA LYS A 110 -11.07 -24.01 -6.40
C LYS A 110 -10.64 -22.64 -5.85
N LEU A 111 -9.36 -22.55 -5.46
CA LEU A 111 -8.77 -21.27 -5.06
C LEU A 111 -8.36 -20.47 -6.29
N PHE A 112 -8.44 -19.15 -6.19
CA PHE A 112 -7.89 -18.28 -7.23
C PHE A 112 -6.38 -18.37 -7.25
N PHE A 113 -5.80 -18.18 -8.43
CA PHE A 113 -4.35 -18.21 -8.61
C PHE A 113 -3.64 -17.26 -7.65
N CYS A 114 -4.17 -16.05 -7.45
CA CYS A 114 -3.59 -15.05 -6.55
C CYS A 114 -3.57 -15.51 -5.09
N GLN A 115 -4.53 -16.32 -4.66
CA GLN A 115 -4.58 -16.87 -3.30
C GLN A 115 -3.51 -17.96 -3.13
N ILE A 116 -3.38 -18.85 -4.11
CA ILE A 116 -2.35 -19.89 -4.13
C ILE A 116 -0.96 -19.23 -4.16
N GLU A 117 -0.74 -18.26 -5.05
CA GLU A 117 0.52 -17.54 -5.17
C GLU A 117 0.88 -16.79 -3.87
N ALA A 118 -0.10 -16.20 -3.19
CA ALA A 118 0.13 -15.56 -1.90
C ALA A 118 0.61 -16.57 -0.85
N LEU A 119 -0.06 -17.73 -0.74
CA LEU A 119 0.34 -18.80 0.19
C LEU A 119 1.72 -19.36 -0.14
N GLU A 120 1.98 -19.61 -1.42
CA GLU A 120 3.29 -20.02 -1.92
C GLU A 120 4.38 -19.01 -1.58
N THR A 121 4.10 -17.72 -1.70
CA THR A 121 5.05 -16.65 -1.37
C THR A 121 5.36 -16.65 0.13
N VAL A 122 4.34 -16.79 0.98
CA VAL A 122 4.53 -16.87 2.44
C VAL A 122 5.37 -18.09 2.80
N ILE A 123 5.03 -19.28 2.29
CA ILE A 123 5.77 -20.52 2.54
C ILE A 123 7.20 -20.42 2.03
N TYR A 124 7.40 -19.85 0.84
CA TYR A 124 8.71 -19.64 0.26
C TYR A 124 9.58 -18.76 1.18
N ILE A 125 9.05 -17.65 1.67
CA ILE A 125 9.77 -16.73 2.56
C ILE A 125 10.13 -17.41 3.89
N THR A 126 9.21 -18.17 4.48
CA THR A 126 9.41 -18.76 5.81
C THR A 126 10.28 -20.02 5.80
N GLU A 127 10.15 -20.89 4.79
CA GLU A 127 10.78 -22.22 4.80
C GLU A 127 11.99 -22.36 3.85
N VAL A 128 12.01 -21.59 2.76
CA VAL A 128 12.91 -21.83 1.61
C VAL A 128 13.89 -20.68 1.36
N ALA A 129 13.46 -19.42 1.51
CA ALA A 129 14.20 -18.25 1.03
C ALA A 129 15.64 -18.15 1.56
N LYS A 130 15.90 -18.56 2.82
CA LYS A 130 17.26 -18.60 3.37
C LYS A 130 18.17 -19.60 2.65
N LYS A 131 17.63 -20.74 2.24
CA LYS A 131 18.36 -21.83 1.58
C LYS A 131 18.59 -21.53 0.10
N ASP A 132 17.65 -20.82 -0.55
CA ASP A 132 17.75 -20.42 -1.98
C ASP A 132 18.57 -19.14 -2.20
N GLY A 133 19.25 -18.62 -1.16
CA GLY A 133 20.01 -17.36 -1.25
C GLY A 133 19.14 -16.10 -1.35
N ALA A 134 17.83 -16.21 -1.07
CA ALA A 134 16.86 -15.13 -1.09
C ALA A 134 16.58 -14.53 0.30
N ALA A 135 17.53 -14.62 1.23
CA ALA A 135 17.42 -14.06 2.58
C ALA A 135 17.18 -12.54 2.60
N TRP A 136 17.56 -11.85 1.52
CA TRP A 136 17.30 -10.42 1.33
C TRP A 136 15.81 -10.07 1.41
N ILE A 137 14.89 -11.00 1.10
CA ILE A 137 13.45 -10.76 1.20
C ILE A 137 13.07 -10.50 2.66
N GLU A 138 13.58 -11.32 3.58
CA GLU A 138 13.31 -11.15 5.02
C GLU A 138 13.92 -9.85 5.54
N ASN A 139 15.13 -9.49 5.10
CA ASN A 139 15.76 -8.22 5.49
C ASN A 139 14.93 -7.02 5.01
N ASN A 140 14.53 -7.00 3.73
CA ASN A 140 13.66 -5.96 3.19
C ASN A 140 12.35 -5.86 3.98
N LEU A 141 11.71 -6.98 4.32
CA LEU A 141 10.48 -6.98 5.12
C LEU A 141 10.71 -6.41 6.53
N ARG A 142 11.85 -6.71 7.16
CA ARG A 142 12.22 -6.14 8.46
C ARG A 142 12.44 -4.63 8.36
N ASP A 143 13.16 -4.18 7.33
CA ASP A 143 13.44 -2.76 7.08
C ASP A 143 12.14 -1.98 6.83
N PHE A 144 11.24 -2.51 5.99
CA PHE A 144 9.93 -1.91 5.76
C PHE A 144 9.07 -1.87 7.04
N ASN A 145 9.13 -2.92 7.87
CA ASN A 145 8.38 -2.96 9.12
C ASN A 145 8.94 -1.95 10.14
N GLN A 146 10.25 -1.78 10.23
CA GLN A 146 10.89 -0.75 11.06
C GLN A 146 10.57 0.66 10.57
N ALA A 147 10.65 0.89 9.25
CA ALA A 147 10.31 2.17 8.64
C ALA A 147 8.83 2.53 8.87
N SER A 148 7.93 1.55 8.76
CA SER A 148 6.50 1.75 9.04
C SER A 148 6.21 1.90 10.54
N GLY A 149 6.98 1.22 11.38
CA GLY A 149 6.96 1.34 12.84
C GLY A 149 7.41 2.71 13.35
N SER A 150 8.12 3.51 12.54
CA SER A 150 8.45 4.90 12.87
C SER A 150 7.20 5.83 12.94
N LEU A 151 6.02 5.37 12.48
CA LEU A 151 4.75 6.04 12.79
C LEU A 151 4.31 5.87 14.26
N GLN A 152 4.93 4.98 15.05
CA GLN A 152 4.80 4.99 16.51
C GLN A 152 5.63 6.10 17.16
N GLN A 153 6.66 6.63 16.48
CA GLN A 153 7.42 7.78 16.95
C GLN A 153 6.53 9.03 17.02
N TRP A 154 5.48 9.13 16.19
CA TRP A 154 4.44 10.16 16.32
C TRP A 154 3.59 10.05 17.60
N ARG A 155 3.42 8.85 18.18
CA ARG A 155 2.79 8.69 19.51
C ARG A 155 3.71 9.19 20.62
N GLN A 156 5.03 9.04 20.46
CA GLN A 156 6.03 9.52 21.44
C GLN A 156 6.30 11.03 21.30
N PHE A 157 6.17 11.59 20.09
CA PHE A 157 6.18 13.05 19.87
C PHE A 157 4.93 13.74 20.47
N SER A 158 3.77 13.07 20.50
CA SER A 158 2.57 13.61 21.15
C SER A 158 2.69 13.72 22.67
N SER A 159 3.49 12.88 23.34
CA SER A 159 3.70 13.00 24.80
C SER A 159 4.76 14.04 25.17
N LEU A 160 5.58 14.48 24.21
CA LEU A 160 6.58 15.53 24.40
C LEU A 160 6.06 16.94 24.09
N GLN A 161 4.83 17.10 23.59
CA GLN A 161 4.18 18.42 23.41
C GLN A 161 3.46 18.94 24.67
N HIS A 162 3.56 18.27 25.83
CA HIS A 162 3.09 18.82 27.12
C HIS A 162 4.15 19.57 27.92
N HIS A 163 5.34 19.79 27.35
CA HIS A 163 6.34 20.71 27.90
C HIS A 163 6.61 21.85 26.92
N CYS A 164 5.62 22.72 26.75
CA CYS A 164 5.87 24.07 26.24
C CYS A 164 6.62 24.87 27.32
N SER A 165 7.96 24.83 27.28
CA SER A 165 8.78 25.86 27.90
C SER A 165 8.53 27.19 27.18
N CYS A 166 7.79 28.08 27.84
CA CYS A 166 7.52 29.43 27.36
C CYS A 166 8.83 30.26 27.39
N PRO A 167 9.31 30.83 26.27
CA PRO A 167 10.46 31.72 26.28
C PRO A 167 10.06 33.09 26.85
N GLN A 168 10.55 33.40 28.06
CA GLN A 168 10.45 34.71 28.68
C GLN A 168 11.29 35.74 27.91
N GLN A 169 10.70 36.51 26.99
CA GLN A 169 11.27 37.79 26.58
C GLN A 169 10.19 38.87 26.34
N ARG A 170 10.23 39.86 27.26
CA ARG A 170 9.79 41.27 27.20
C ARG A 170 8.34 41.56 26.80
N LYS A 171 7.48 41.81 27.81
CA LYS A 171 6.19 42.52 27.66
C LYS A 171 6.27 43.90 28.32
N GLY A 172 5.77 44.92 27.63
CA GLY A 172 5.52 46.25 28.19
C GLY A 172 4.25 46.28 29.07
N PRO A 173 4.03 47.34 29.86
CA PRO A 173 3.09 47.32 30.99
C PRO A 173 1.60 47.22 30.63
N ASP A 174 1.20 47.40 29.37
CA ASP A 174 -0.21 47.52 28.98
C ASP A 174 -0.87 46.23 28.46
N ASP A 175 -0.10 45.16 28.22
CA ASP A 175 -0.67 43.90 27.68
C ASP A 175 -1.12 42.90 28.76
N GLN A 176 -0.92 43.22 30.04
CA GLN A 176 -1.23 42.32 31.15
C GLN A 176 -2.71 42.39 31.55
N ALA A 177 -3.40 43.50 31.27
CA ALA A 177 -4.80 43.70 31.66
C ALA A 177 -5.83 43.08 30.68
N LYS A 178 -5.41 42.55 29.53
CA LYS A 178 -6.32 42.03 28.49
C LYS A 178 -6.52 40.52 28.51
N CYS A 179 -5.70 39.78 29.25
CA CYS A 179 -5.77 38.31 29.32
C CYS A 179 -6.63 37.77 30.49
N GLU A 180 -6.97 38.62 31.46
CA GLU A 180 -7.65 38.22 32.71
C GLU A 180 -9.18 38.30 32.65
N LYS A 181 -9.77 38.68 31.51
CA LYS A 181 -11.24 38.82 31.33
C LYS A 181 -11.87 37.91 30.27
N ARG A 182 -11.17 36.88 29.79
CA ARG A 182 -11.81 35.79 29.03
C ARG A 182 -11.69 34.50 29.81
N GLY A 183 -12.60 34.37 30.79
CA GLY A 183 -12.80 33.14 31.54
C GLY A 183 -13.02 31.95 30.61
N HIS A 184 -12.34 30.86 30.97
CA HIS A 184 -12.49 29.52 30.43
C HIS A 184 -13.95 29.13 30.19
N ARG A 185 -14.28 28.81 28.94
CA ARG A 185 -15.31 27.82 28.59
C ARG A 185 -14.82 26.99 27.39
N GLY A 186 -13.72 26.27 27.60
CA GLY A 186 -13.41 25.09 26.81
C GLY A 186 -14.13 23.91 27.46
N LYS A 187 -15.05 23.27 26.74
CA LYS A 187 -15.62 21.99 27.16
C LYS A 187 -14.51 20.96 26.95
N ASP A 188 -14.03 20.34 28.02
CA ASP A 188 -13.19 19.14 27.93
C ASP A 188 -14.00 18.06 27.23
N VAL A 189 -13.60 17.70 26.01
CA VAL A 189 -14.20 16.59 25.29
C VAL A 189 -13.32 15.38 25.49
N ASP A 190 -13.73 14.53 26.44
CA ASP A 190 -13.08 13.27 26.78
C ASP A 190 -13.33 12.25 25.65
N TRP A 191 -12.41 12.20 24.68
CA TRP A 191 -12.47 11.31 23.51
C TRP A 191 -12.29 9.83 23.86
N ALA A 192 -11.98 9.51 25.13
CA ALA A 192 -11.67 8.15 25.54
C ALA A 192 -12.91 7.32 25.95
N ARG A 193 -14.10 7.92 26.10
CA ARG A 193 -15.22 7.21 26.74
C ARG A 193 -16.42 6.84 25.86
N ASN A 194 -16.69 7.48 24.71
CA ASN A 194 -17.76 6.99 23.82
C ASN A 194 -17.72 7.59 22.38
N PRO A 195 -17.13 6.92 21.39
CA PRO A 195 -16.86 7.49 20.07
C PRO A 195 -18.12 7.66 19.19
N THR A 196 -19.22 6.97 19.45
CA THR A 196 -20.43 7.00 18.61
C THR A 196 -21.34 8.21 18.85
N ARG A 197 -21.26 8.85 20.02
CA ARG A 197 -22.17 9.96 20.37
C ARG A 197 -21.71 11.32 19.83
N GLU A 198 -20.41 11.49 19.60
CA GLU A 198 -19.84 12.74 19.09
C GLU A 198 -19.90 12.83 17.55
N ILE A 199 -19.92 11.69 16.84
CA ILE A 199 -20.10 11.67 15.37
C ILE A 199 -21.48 12.20 14.98
N ALA A 200 -22.53 11.93 15.77
CA ALA A 200 -23.89 12.41 15.48
C ALA A 200 -24.08 13.94 15.63
N LYS A 201 -23.21 14.63 16.39
CA LYS A 201 -23.31 16.08 16.58
C LYS A 201 -22.59 16.89 15.49
N ALA A 202 -21.69 16.27 14.75
CA ALA A 202 -20.89 16.94 13.72
C ALA A 202 -21.55 16.95 12.33
N THR A 203 -22.78 16.44 12.21
CA THR A 203 -23.48 16.27 10.91
C THR A 203 -24.76 17.10 10.77
N HIS A 204 -24.87 18.21 11.52
CA HIS A 204 -25.92 19.22 11.32
C HIS A 204 -25.31 20.61 11.13
#